data_AF-T0YLU6-F1
#
_entry.id   AF-T0YLU6-F1
#
_cell.length_a   1.000
_cell.length_b   1.000
_cell.length_c   1.000
_cell.angle_alpha   90.00
_cell.angle_beta   90.00
_cell.angle_gamma   90.00
#
_symmetry.space_group_name_H-M   'P 1'
#
loop_
_entity.id
_entity.type
_entity.pdbx_description
1 polymer ?
#
loop_
_entity_poly.entity_id
_entity_poly.type
_entity_poly.pdbx_seq_one_letter_code
_entity_poly.pdbx_strand_id
1 'polypeptide(L)'
;MERAKSEPLPVKWFTISKIWRYEEPQAGRTREFLQVNLDLIGVPGVEAEAELLATAALCLDEVGAAGLYAFRINDRATAEGLGRLYGAENPARFFRAVDRYRKLAGSAFEAELVGAGLSADAAVQVMDLFRTAGAGIPGPQVE
;
A
#
# COMPACT_ATOMS: atom_id res chain seq x y z
N MET A 1 2.94 18.98 -19.53
CA MET A 1 2.23 17.72 -19.85
C MET A 1 2.24 17.37 -21.34
N GLU A 2 2.34 18.33 -22.28
CA GLU A 2 2.37 18.02 -23.73
C GLU A 2 3.57 17.18 -24.19
N ARG A 3 4.78 17.41 -23.65
CA ARG A 3 5.97 16.61 -24.00
C ARG A 3 5.82 15.11 -23.73
N ALA A 4 5.08 14.72 -22.70
CA ALA A 4 4.92 13.31 -22.32
C ALA A 4 4.16 12.48 -23.37
N LYS A 5 3.34 13.11 -24.23
CA LYS A 5 2.57 12.40 -25.27
C LYS A 5 3.37 12.09 -26.54
N SER A 6 4.56 12.69 -26.71
CA SER A 6 5.39 12.52 -27.91
C SER A 6 6.66 11.70 -27.68
N GLU A 7 6.93 11.24 -26.46
CA GLU A 7 8.12 10.44 -26.16
C GLU A 7 7.95 8.99 -26.64
N PRO A 8 8.99 8.37 -27.22
CA PRO A 8 8.97 6.95 -27.53
C PRO A 8 8.92 6.12 -26.25
N LEU A 9 8.01 5.15 -26.20
CA LEU A 9 7.87 4.22 -25.09
C LEU A 9 8.87 3.05 -25.22
N PRO A 10 9.39 2.50 -24.10
CA PRO A 10 9.07 2.86 -22.71
C PRO A 10 9.85 4.09 -22.21
N VAL A 11 9.20 4.88 -21.36
CA VAL A 11 9.80 6.05 -20.69
C VAL A 11 10.13 5.68 -19.24
N LYS A 12 11.37 5.97 -18.82
CA LYS A 12 11.83 5.79 -17.44
C LYS A 12 12.23 7.14 -16.86
N TRP A 13 11.47 7.65 -15.89
CA TRP A 13 11.71 8.95 -15.28
C TRP A 13 11.95 8.82 -13.79
N PHE A 14 12.77 9.73 -13.26
CA PHE A 14 12.92 9.89 -11.83
C PHE A 14 12.93 11.38 -11.45
N THR A 15 12.52 11.66 -10.22
CA THR A 15 12.61 13.01 -9.65
C THR A 15 13.06 12.94 -8.20
N ILE A 16 13.85 13.91 -7.77
CA ILE A 16 14.23 14.12 -6.37
C ILE A 16 13.85 15.55 -6.04
N SER A 17 12.75 15.72 -5.34
CA SER A 17 12.12 17.03 -5.18
C SER A 17 11.64 17.27 -3.74
N LYS A 18 11.63 18.54 -3.34
CA LYS A 18 11.01 18.98 -2.10
C LYS A 18 9.49 18.98 -2.25
N ILE A 19 8.80 18.23 -1.41
CA ILE A 19 7.34 18.17 -1.34
C ILE A 19 6.87 18.89 -0.08
N TRP A 20 5.74 19.57 -0.19
CA TRP A 20 5.13 20.34 0.88
C TRP A 20 3.76 19.78 1.24
N ARG A 21 3.44 19.74 2.53
CA ARG A 21 2.08 19.43 3.02
C ARG A 21 1.70 20.39 4.13
N TYR A 22 0.48 20.92 4.04
CA TYR A 22 -0.07 21.79 5.06
C TYR A 22 -0.85 20.94 6.07
N GLU A 23 -0.16 20.56 7.15
CA GLU A 23 -0.71 19.79 8.26
C GLU A 23 -0.31 20.43 9.61
N GLU A 24 -1.03 20.08 10.66
CA GLU A 24 -0.65 20.41 12.03
C GLU A 24 0.70 19.75 12.36
N PRO A 25 1.64 20.47 13.03
CA PRO A 25 2.91 19.89 13.40
C PRO A 25 2.73 18.67 14.31
N GLN A 26 3.26 17.53 13.87
CA GLN A 26 3.31 16.29 14.64
C GLN A 26 4.77 15.86 14.74
N ALA A 27 5.13 15.16 15.81
CA ALA A 27 6.48 14.63 15.96
C ALA A 27 6.87 13.77 14.75
N GLY A 28 8.02 14.05 14.13
CA GLY A 28 8.50 13.34 12.95
C GLY A 28 7.79 13.67 11.62
N ARG A 29 6.85 14.62 11.60
CA ARG A 29 6.16 15.07 10.36
C ARG A 29 6.45 16.54 10.09
N THR A 30 7.44 16.79 9.24
CA THR A 30 7.75 18.12 8.74
C THR A 30 6.78 18.56 7.64
N ARG A 31 6.67 19.87 7.44
CA ARG A 31 5.90 20.51 6.35
C ARG A 31 6.63 20.49 5.01
N GLU A 32 7.92 20.21 5.02
CA GLU A 32 8.80 20.05 3.85
C GLU A 32 9.60 18.76 4.03
N PHE A 33 9.64 17.92 2.99
CA PHE A 33 10.48 16.72 2.96
C PHE A 33 10.91 16.40 1.53
N LEU A 34 12.02 15.68 1.37
CA LEU A 34 12.49 15.21 0.07
C LEU A 34 11.77 13.91 -0.28
N GLN A 35 11.28 13.82 -1.52
CA GLN A 35 10.68 12.61 -2.07
C GLN A 35 11.38 12.23 -3.37
N VAL A 36 11.75 10.95 -3.45
CA VAL A 36 12.23 10.32 -4.68
C VAL A 36 11.03 9.65 -5.35
N ASN A 37 10.76 9.98 -6.61
CA ASN A 37 9.79 9.26 -7.44
C ASN A 37 10.51 8.56 -8.58
N LEU A 38 10.07 7.34 -8.89
CA LEU A 38 10.51 6.52 -10.02
C LEU A 38 9.27 6.11 -10.79
N ASP A 39 9.21 6.43 -12.07
CA ASP A 39 8.05 6.17 -12.94
C ASP A 39 8.50 5.45 -14.21
N LEU A 40 7.84 4.32 -14.49
CA LEU A 40 8.03 3.54 -15.71
C LEU A 40 6.72 3.56 -16.52
N ILE A 41 6.76 4.10 -17.73
CA ILE A 41 5.56 4.31 -18.56
C ILE A 41 5.70 3.53 -19.87
N GLY A 42 4.64 2.82 -20.27
CA GLY A 42 4.57 2.11 -21.55
C GLY A 42 5.07 0.67 -21.51
N VAL A 43 5.15 0.06 -20.33
CA VAL A 43 5.46 -1.36 -20.15
C VAL A 43 4.14 -2.07 -19.75
N PRO A 44 3.67 -3.07 -20.51
CA PRO A 44 2.31 -3.61 -20.38
C PRO A 44 2.13 -4.67 -19.27
N GLY A 45 3.19 -5.02 -18.53
CA GLY A 45 3.18 -6.10 -17.56
C GLY A 45 3.98 -5.80 -16.30
N VAL A 46 4.07 -6.82 -15.43
CA VAL A 46 4.67 -6.76 -14.09
C VAL A 46 6.17 -6.47 -14.09
N GLU A 47 6.80 -6.50 -15.26
CA GLU A 47 8.21 -6.17 -15.46
C GLU A 47 8.51 -4.75 -15.00
N ALA A 48 7.56 -3.82 -15.15
CA ALA A 48 7.72 -2.45 -14.67
C ALA A 48 7.82 -2.39 -13.15
N GLU A 49 6.88 -3.01 -12.45
CA GLU A 49 6.83 -3.08 -10.99
C GLU A 49 8.06 -3.83 -10.45
N ALA A 50 8.46 -4.92 -11.09
CA ALA A 50 9.65 -5.66 -10.72
C ALA A 50 10.93 -4.81 -10.84
N GLU A 51 11.08 -4.05 -11.93
CA GLU A 51 12.23 -3.16 -12.13
C GLU A 51 12.23 -1.99 -11.13
N LEU A 52 11.06 -1.41 -10.82
CA LEU A 52 10.92 -0.36 -9.82
C LEU A 52 11.30 -0.87 -8.42
N LEU A 53 10.82 -2.05 -8.03
CA LEU A 53 11.16 -2.67 -6.74
C LEU A 53 12.66 -3.02 -6.66
N ALA A 54 13.24 -3.56 -7.74
CA ALA A 54 14.66 -3.86 -7.80
C ALA A 54 15.51 -2.57 -7.68
N THR A 55 15.12 -1.51 -8.38
CA THR A 55 15.79 -0.20 -8.30
C THR A 55 15.70 0.38 -6.88
N ALA A 56 14.53 0.31 -6.25
CA ALA A 56 14.36 0.75 -4.87
C ALA A 56 15.20 -0.06 -3.88
N ALA A 57 15.29 -1.39 -4.05
CA ALA A 57 16.16 -2.25 -3.25
C ALA A 57 17.62 -1.83 -3.36
N LEU A 58 18.13 -1.66 -4.58
CA LEU A 58 19.51 -1.24 -4.83
C LEU A 58 19.79 0.11 -4.15
N CYS A 59 18.90 1.10 -4.30
CA CYS A 59 19.05 2.39 -3.63
C CYS A 59 19.08 2.26 -2.10
N LEU A 60 18.25 1.39 -1.52
CA LEU A 60 18.21 1.15 -0.07
C LEU A 60 19.49 0.45 0.42
N ASP A 61 19.97 -0.53 -0.32
CA ASP A 61 21.20 -1.27 0.00
C ASP A 61 22.42 -0.33 -0.02
N GLU A 62 22.51 0.55 -1.03
CA GLU A 62 23.59 1.55 -1.18
C GLU A 62 23.64 2.56 -0.03
N VAL A 63 22.50 2.86 0.62
CA VAL A 63 22.46 3.72 1.82
C VAL A 63 22.64 2.93 3.13
N GLY A 64 23.00 1.65 3.05
CA GLY A 64 23.28 0.80 4.20
C GLY A 64 22.05 0.18 4.85
N ALA A 65 20.89 0.15 4.16
CA ALA A 65 19.67 -0.47 4.66
C ALA A 65 19.53 -1.97 4.31
N ALA A 66 20.58 -2.58 3.75
CA ALA A 66 20.56 -4.00 3.37
C ALA A 66 20.15 -4.89 4.57
N GLY A 67 19.13 -5.72 4.38
CA GLY A 67 18.57 -6.59 5.41
C GLY A 67 17.68 -5.88 6.44
N LEU A 68 17.46 -4.56 6.33
CA LEU A 68 16.62 -3.77 7.25
C LEU A 68 15.23 -3.48 6.70
N TYR A 69 14.92 -3.91 5.47
CA TYR A 69 13.61 -3.70 4.83
C TYR A 69 13.05 -4.97 4.22
N ALA A 70 11.75 -4.94 3.96
CA ALA A 70 11.04 -5.91 3.14
C ALA A 70 9.94 -5.19 2.35
N PHE A 71 9.80 -5.52 1.07
CA PHE A 71 8.68 -5.03 0.28
C PHE A 71 7.41 -5.82 0.59
N ARG A 72 6.30 -5.11 0.78
CA ARG A 72 4.97 -5.70 0.87
C ARG A 72 4.24 -5.42 -0.43
N ILE A 73 3.94 -6.49 -1.17
CA ILE A 73 3.32 -6.41 -2.48
C ILE A 73 1.86 -6.84 -2.34
N ASN A 74 0.97 -6.10 -2.99
CA ASN A 74 -0.44 -6.45 -3.11
C ASN A 74 -0.91 -6.07 -4.50
N ASP A 75 -1.97 -6.72 -4.96
CA ASP A 75 -2.64 -6.40 -6.21
C ASP A 75 -4.06 -5.93 -5.92
N ARG A 76 -4.45 -4.82 -6.56
CA ARG A 76 -5.78 -4.22 -6.35
C ARG A 76 -6.88 -5.15 -6.85
N ALA A 77 -6.71 -5.79 -8.01
CA ALA A 77 -7.75 -6.65 -8.57
C ALA A 77 -8.03 -7.86 -7.67
N THR A 78 -6.96 -8.43 -7.09
CA THR A 78 -7.00 -9.51 -6.10
C THR A 78 -7.71 -9.05 -4.83
N ALA A 79 -7.34 -7.89 -4.28
CA ALA A 79 -7.96 -7.38 -3.06
C ALA A 79 -9.44 -6.98 -3.27
N GLU A 80 -9.80 -6.44 -4.44
CA GLU A 80 -11.20 -6.21 -4.82
C GLU A 80 -11.98 -7.52 -4.96
N GLY A 81 -11.37 -8.54 -5.58
CA GLY A 81 -11.95 -9.88 -5.70
C GLY A 81 -12.20 -10.53 -4.34
N LEU A 82 -11.26 -10.38 -3.42
CA LEU A 82 -11.38 -10.83 -2.04
C LEU A 82 -12.54 -10.14 -1.33
N GLY A 83 -12.65 -8.81 -1.44
CA GLY A 83 -13.77 -8.06 -0.89
C GLY A 83 -15.11 -8.58 -1.41
N ARG A 84 -15.23 -8.78 -2.73
CA ARG A 84 -16.46 -9.34 -3.34
C ARG A 84 -16.77 -10.74 -2.84
N LEU A 85 -15.76 -11.60 -2.70
CA LEU A 85 -15.91 -12.96 -2.20
C LEU A 85 -16.51 -12.99 -0.79
N TYR A 86 -16.10 -12.05 0.07
CA TYR A 86 -16.61 -11.91 1.44
C TYR A 86 -17.87 -11.05 1.57
N GLY A 87 -18.46 -10.61 0.45
CA GLY A 87 -19.73 -9.88 0.45
C GLY A 87 -19.60 -8.36 0.58
N ALA A 88 -18.43 -7.77 0.35
CA ALA A 88 -18.28 -6.32 0.31
C ALA A 88 -19.08 -5.71 -0.86
N GLU A 89 -20.18 -5.04 -0.54
CA GLU A 89 -21.00 -4.34 -1.53
C GLU A 89 -20.32 -3.07 -2.07
N ASN A 90 -19.48 -2.44 -1.24
CA ASN A 90 -18.76 -1.22 -1.59
C ASN A 90 -17.24 -1.41 -1.43
N PRO A 91 -16.50 -1.62 -2.55
CA PRO A 91 -15.05 -1.79 -2.52
C PRO A 91 -14.31 -0.64 -1.85
N ALA A 92 -14.78 0.60 -2.00
CA ALA A 92 -14.13 1.77 -1.39
C ALA A 92 -14.26 1.76 0.14
N ARG A 93 -15.41 1.32 0.68
CA ARG A 93 -15.57 1.14 2.14
C ARG A 93 -14.74 -0.01 2.66
N PHE A 94 -14.70 -1.13 1.94
CA PHE A 94 -13.86 -2.27 2.29
C PHE A 94 -12.38 -1.88 2.34
N PHE A 95 -11.86 -1.18 1.32
CA PHE A 95 -10.47 -0.69 1.34
C PHE A 95 -10.18 0.29 2.46
N ARG A 96 -11.13 1.16 2.80
CA ARG A 96 -10.99 2.06 3.93
C ARG A 96 -10.90 1.30 5.25
N ALA A 97 -11.74 0.28 5.45
CA ALA A 97 -11.66 -0.57 6.63
C ALA A 97 -10.29 -1.25 6.69
N VAL A 98 -9.86 -1.87 5.59
CA VAL A 98 -8.57 -2.56 5.45
C VAL A 98 -7.37 -1.65 5.76
N ASP A 99 -7.34 -0.40 5.27
CA ASP A 99 -6.26 0.57 5.59
C ASP A 99 -6.13 0.85 7.10
N ARG A 100 -7.24 0.74 7.83
CA ARG A 100 -7.30 0.97 9.26
C ARG A 100 -6.99 -0.26 10.10
N TYR A 101 -6.76 -1.44 9.50
CA TYR A 101 -6.47 -2.68 10.22
C TYR A 101 -5.39 -2.53 11.30
N ARG A 102 -4.30 -1.82 10.98
CA ARG A 102 -3.18 -1.60 11.92
C ARG A 102 -3.38 -0.47 12.93
N LYS A 103 -4.47 0.30 12.77
CA LYS A 103 -4.79 1.47 13.59
C LYS A 103 -5.91 1.19 14.60
N LEU A 104 -6.57 0.03 14.50
CA LEU A 104 -7.76 -0.32 15.27
C LEU A 104 -7.54 -1.61 16.08
N ALA A 105 -8.22 -1.68 17.23
CA ALA A 105 -8.37 -2.94 17.97
C ALA A 105 -9.26 -3.92 17.18
N GLY A 106 -9.15 -5.22 17.47
CA GLY A 106 -9.83 -6.28 16.71
C GLY A 106 -11.35 -6.08 16.60
N SER A 107 -12.02 -5.77 17.70
CA SER A 107 -13.47 -5.53 17.73
C SER A 107 -13.89 -4.29 16.93
N ALA A 108 -13.08 -3.22 16.97
CA ALA A 108 -13.34 -2.01 16.19
C ALA A 108 -13.13 -2.25 14.69
N PHE A 109 -12.16 -3.08 14.31
CA PHE A 109 -11.94 -3.47 12.93
C PHE A 109 -13.06 -4.37 12.39
N GLU A 110 -13.54 -5.32 13.19
CA GLU A 110 -14.71 -6.15 12.85
C GLU A 110 -15.94 -5.28 12.56
N ALA A 111 -16.20 -4.28 13.42
CA ALA A 111 -17.32 -3.35 13.22
C ALA A 111 -17.21 -2.54 11.91
N GLU A 112 -15.99 -2.14 11.51
CA GLU A 112 -15.74 -1.44 10.23
C GLU A 112 -15.98 -2.37 9.02
N LEU A 113 -15.59 -3.65 9.12
CA LEU A 113 -15.86 -4.65 8.08
C LEU A 113 -17.36 -4.91 7.94
N VAL A 114 -18.08 -5.07 9.04
CA VAL A 114 -19.54 -5.20 9.04
C VAL A 114 -20.19 -3.93 8.47
N GLY A 115 -19.71 -2.75 8.85
CA GLY A 115 -20.14 -1.46 8.27
C GLY A 115 -19.82 -1.29 6.77
N ALA A 116 -18.87 -2.07 6.25
CA ALA A 116 -18.54 -2.16 4.84
C ALA A 116 -19.42 -3.18 4.07
N GLY A 117 -20.33 -3.88 4.76
CA GLY A 117 -21.31 -4.80 4.18
C GLY A 117 -21.00 -6.28 4.39
N LEU A 118 -19.94 -6.63 5.13
CA LEU A 118 -19.60 -8.03 5.40
C LEU A 118 -20.52 -8.61 6.49
N SER A 119 -20.80 -9.90 6.41
CA SER A 119 -21.38 -10.64 7.55
C SER A 119 -20.36 -10.75 8.68
N ALA A 120 -20.82 -11.00 9.91
CA ALA A 120 -19.92 -11.24 11.05
C ALA A 120 -18.94 -12.39 10.78
N ASP A 121 -19.44 -13.50 10.23
CA ASP A 121 -18.61 -14.66 9.87
C ASP A 121 -17.54 -14.31 8.82
N ALA A 122 -17.92 -13.53 7.80
CA ALA A 122 -17.00 -13.08 6.76
C ALA A 122 -15.96 -12.09 7.31
N ALA A 123 -16.35 -11.21 8.24
CA ALA A 123 -15.43 -10.30 8.91
C ALA A 123 -14.36 -11.07 9.71
N VAL A 124 -14.75 -12.11 10.44
CA VAL A 124 -13.81 -12.99 11.17
C VAL A 124 -12.84 -13.68 10.20
N GLN A 125 -13.33 -14.21 9.08
CA GLN A 125 -12.48 -14.86 8.06
C GLN A 125 -11.47 -13.89 7.45
N VAL A 126 -11.89 -12.65 7.15
CA VAL A 126 -10.98 -11.59 6.70
C VAL A 126 -9.95 -11.27 7.79
N MET A 127 -10.34 -11.13 9.04
CA MET A 127 -9.40 -10.89 10.14
C MET A 127 -8.34 -11.98 10.26
N ASP A 128 -8.72 -13.24 10.12
CA ASP A 128 -7.80 -14.38 10.18
C ASP A 128 -6.87 -14.44 8.96
N LEU A 129 -7.38 -14.10 7.77
CA LEU A 129 -6.54 -13.93 6.59
C LEU A 129 -5.48 -12.85 6.81
N PHE A 130 -5.84 -11.70 7.37
CA PHE A 130 -4.88 -10.61 7.63
C PHE A 130 -3.86 -10.97 8.72
N ARG A 131 -4.22 -11.83 9.67
CA ARG A 131 -3.28 -12.38 10.66
C ARG A 131 -2.26 -13.34 10.04
N THR A 132 -2.68 -14.13 9.05
CA THR A 132 -1.84 -15.16 8.42
C THR A 132 -1.05 -14.65 7.22
N ALA A 133 -1.60 -13.73 6.43
CA ALA A 133 -0.98 -13.11 5.25
C ALA A 133 0.18 -12.14 5.57
N GLY A 134 0.67 -12.15 6.82
CA GLY A 134 1.82 -11.40 7.28
C GLY A 134 2.84 -12.25 8.03
N ALA A 135 2.91 -13.56 7.78
CA ALA A 135 3.88 -14.48 8.38
C ALA A 135 5.32 -13.93 8.26
N GLY A 136 5.76 -13.21 9.30
CA GLY A 136 7.04 -12.50 9.34
C GLY A 136 7.03 -11.17 10.12
N ILE A 137 5.88 -10.52 10.35
CA ILE A 137 5.82 -9.27 11.14
C ILE A 137 4.56 -9.27 12.02
N PRO A 138 4.65 -9.05 13.35
CA PRO A 138 3.50 -9.08 14.25
C PRO A 138 2.37 -8.15 13.78
N GLY A 139 1.14 -8.66 13.80
CA GLY A 139 -0.07 -7.84 13.70
C GLY A 139 -0.21 -6.89 14.90
N PRO A 140 -1.18 -5.95 14.88
CA PRO A 140 -1.45 -5.11 16.05
C PRO A 140 -1.65 -5.99 17.28
N GLN A 141 -0.90 -5.72 18.34
CA GLN A 141 -1.04 -6.44 19.60
C GLN A 141 -2.43 -6.14 20.16
N VAL A 142 -3.19 -7.20 20.39
CA VAL A 142 -4.47 -7.16 21.07
C VAL A 142 -4.16 -6.85 22.54
N GLU A 143 -4.46 -5.64 22.98
CA GLU A 143 -4.97 -5.43 24.34
C GLU A 143 -6.49 -5.53 24.31
#